data_AF-A0A4Q1D4U5-F1
#
_entry.id   AF-A0A4Q1D4U5-F1
#
_cell.length_a   1.000
_cell.length_b   1.000
_cell.length_c   1.000
_cell.angle_alpha   90.00
_cell.angle_beta   90.00
_cell.angle_gamma   90.00
#
_symmetry.space_group_name_H-M   'P 1'
#
loop_
_entity.id
_entity.type
_entity.pdbx_description
1 polymer ?
#
loop_
_entity_poly.entity_id
_entity_poly.type
_entity_poly.pdbx_seq_one_letter_code
_entity_poly.pdbx_strand_id
1 'polypeptide(L)'
;MASKDLDKVEELVKASPNHQIPSIEAYIKRQPTLFNLSWPMLAQPDKGTIFFSGESANTMNLFDQFMVSRGLFYGESGLQARPNSMQIFTTPEMAPGNKQRPKAFDKQTRKGFSDHFPVEMIIDVL
;
A
#
# COMPACT_ATOMS: atom_id res chain seq x y z
N MET A 1 5.04 -3.30 -16.89
CA MET A 1 4.12 -4.42 -17.19
C MET A 1 4.25 -5.45 -16.09
N ALA A 2 3.27 -5.56 -15.20
CA ALA A 2 3.20 -6.69 -14.28
C ALA A 2 2.82 -7.93 -15.09
N SER A 3 3.50 -9.06 -14.89
CA SER A 3 3.26 -10.24 -15.73
C SER A 3 1.83 -10.75 -15.51
N LYS A 4 1.22 -11.28 -16.58
CA LYS A 4 -0.14 -11.83 -16.56
C LYS A 4 -0.21 -13.18 -15.83
N ASP A 5 0.89 -13.65 -15.25
CA ASP A 5 1.05 -15.03 -14.76
C ASP A 5 0.39 -15.21 -13.40
N LEU A 6 -0.40 -16.27 -13.23
CA LEU A 6 -1.24 -16.60 -12.07
C LEU A 6 -0.47 -16.52 -10.74
N ASP A 7 -1.17 -16.51 -9.59
CA ASP A 7 -0.46 -16.55 -8.31
C ASP A 7 0.28 -17.86 -8.36
N LYS A 8 1.59 -17.80 -8.15
CA LYS A 8 2.47 -18.94 -8.13
C LYS A 8 1.86 -20.13 -7.37
N VAL A 9 1.11 -19.91 -6.29
CA VAL A 9 0.40 -20.98 -5.55
C VAL A 9 -0.81 -21.52 -6.33
N GLU A 10 -1.66 -20.66 -6.87
CA GLU A 10 -2.78 -21.04 -7.72
C GLU A 10 -2.31 -21.76 -9.00
N GLU A 11 -1.17 -21.36 -9.57
CA GLU A 11 -0.51 -22.06 -10.67
C GLU A 11 -0.15 -23.48 -10.28
N LEU A 12 0.47 -23.68 -9.12
CA LEU A 12 0.84 -25.02 -8.67
C LEU A 12 -0.39 -25.87 -8.40
N VAL A 13 -1.43 -25.33 -7.79
CA VAL A 13 -2.68 -26.06 -7.56
C VAL A 13 -3.31 -26.45 -8.91
N LYS A 14 -3.47 -25.50 -9.84
CA LYS A 14 -4.03 -25.75 -11.18
C LYS A 14 -3.17 -26.71 -12.02
N ALA A 15 -1.84 -26.67 -11.86
CA ALA A 15 -0.90 -27.53 -12.57
C ALA A 15 -0.70 -28.90 -11.90
N SER A 16 -1.12 -29.07 -10.64
CA SER A 16 -0.96 -30.32 -9.91
C SER A 16 -2.00 -31.37 -10.32
N PRO A 17 -1.63 -32.66 -10.37
CA PRO A 17 -2.60 -33.75 -10.50
C PRO A 17 -3.61 -33.68 -9.35
N ASN A 18 -4.91 -33.73 -9.68
CA ASN A 18 -6.02 -33.64 -8.72
C ASN A 18 -6.11 -32.35 -7.90
N HIS A 19 -5.52 -31.23 -8.36
CA HIS A 19 -5.55 -29.95 -7.62
C HIS A 19 -5.01 -30.07 -6.19
N GLN A 20 -3.95 -30.86 -6.00
CA GLN A 20 -3.28 -31.01 -4.71
C GLN A 20 -2.83 -29.65 -4.16
N ILE A 21 -3.24 -29.41 -2.92
CA ILE A 21 -2.85 -28.23 -2.17
C ILE A 21 -1.41 -28.42 -1.69
N PRO A 22 -0.49 -27.48 -1.94
CA PRO A 22 0.87 -27.52 -1.42
C PRO A 22 0.89 -27.67 0.10
N SER A 23 1.90 -28.35 0.65
CA SER A 23 2.08 -28.39 2.10
C SER A 23 2.32 -26.98 2.66
N ILE A 24 1.93 -26.75 3.92
CA ILE A 24 2.16 -25.48 4.62
C ILE A 24 3.66 -25.12 4.60
N GLU A 25 4.54 -26.11 4.75
CA GLU A 25 5.99 -25.91 4.68
C GLU A 25 6.45 -25.43 3.30
N ALA A 26 5.92 -25.99 2.21
CA ALA A 26 6.21 -25.56 0.85
C ALA A 26 5.67 -24.16 0.55
N TYR A 27 4.49 -23.82 1.11
CA TYR A 27 3.92 -22.48 1.03
C TYR A 27 4.77 -21.43 1.74
N ILE A 28 5.18 -21.70 2.98
CA ILE A 28 6.01 -20.78 3.80
C ILE A 28 7.39 -20.52 3.18
N LYS A 29 8.01 -21.54 2.56
CA LYS A 29 9.32 -21.40 1.90
C LYS A 29 9.26 -20.55 0.63
N ARG A 30 8.08 -20.17 0.17
CA ARG A 30 7.91 -19.45 -1.09
C ARG A 30 7.95 -17.94 -0.86
N GLN A 31 8.65 -17.22 -1.74
CA GLN A 31 8.57 -15.77 -1.75
C GLN A 31 7.25 -15.32 -2.40
N PRO A 32 6.35 -14.65 -1.67
CA PRO A 32 5.14 -14.11 -2.26
C PRO A 32 5.49 -12.98 -3.23
N THR A 33 4.81 -12.92 -4.36
CA THR A 33 4.89 -11.78 -5.29
C THR A 33 3.66 -10.90 -5.07
N LEU A 34 3.89 -9.65 -4.69
CA LEU A 34 2.82 -8.69 -4.42
C LEU A 34 2.77 -7.62 -5.51
N PHE A 35 1.56 -7.15 -5.81
CA PHE A 35 1.32 -6.02 -6.69
C PHE A 35 1.35 -4.75 -5.86
N ASN A 36 2.33 -3.88 -6.10
CA ASN A 36 2.39 -2.58 -5.44
C ASN A 36 1.46 -1.60 -6.17
N LEU A 37 0.32 -1.28 -5.55
CA LEU A 37 -0.66 -0.34 -6.08
C LEU A 37 -0.29 1.12 -5.82
N SER A 38 0.79 1.36 -5.08
CA SER A 38 1.28 2.68 -4.69
C SER A 38 2.21 3.31 -5.73
N TRP A 39 2.64 2.57 -6.76
CA TRP A 39 3.56 3.07 -7.80
C TRP A 39 3.15 4.43 -8.40
N PRO A 40 1.86 4.70 -8.72
CA PRO A 40 1.47 6.00 -9.28
C PRO A 40 1.70 7.20 -8.34
N MET A 41 1.84 6.96 -7.04
CA MET A 41 2.08 8.00 -6.03
C MET A 41 3.57 8.26 -5.79
N LEU A 42 4.46 7.40 -6.30
CA LEU A 42 5.89 7.55 -6.09
C LEU A 42 6.49 8.68 -6.94
N ALA A 43 7.58 9.25 -6.43
CA ALA A 43 8.33 10.33 -7.05
C ALA A 43 7.50 11.60 -7.38
N GLN A 44 6.39 11.82 -6.70
CA GLN A 44 5.66 13.09 -6.80
C GLN A 44 6.38 14.17 -5.96
N PRO A 45 6.75 15.32 -6.55
CA PRO A 45 7.43 16.38 -5.81
C PRO A 45 6.60 16.90 -4.63
N ASP A 46 7.24 16.99 -3.46
CA ASP A 46 6.67 17.47 -2.19
C ASP A 46 5.30 16.87 -1.86
N LYS A 47 5.07 15.61 -2.25
CA LYS A 47 3.92 14.79 -1.85
C LYS A 47 4.39 13.48 -1.26
N GLY A 48 3.70 13.03 -0.21
CA GLY A 48 4.09 11.85 0.52
C GLY A 48 3.30 11.71 1.82
N THR A 49 3.59 10.66 2.56
CA THR A 49 2.93 10.36 3.83
C THR A 49 3.66 10.97 5.01
N ILE A 50 4.97 11.22 4.91
CA ILE A 50 5.77 11.79 5.99
C ILE A 50 6.62 12.97 5.48
N PHE A 51 6.79 13.99 6.31
CA PHE A 51 7.73 15.08 6.05
C PHE A 51 9.07 14.82 6.76
N PHE A 52 10.17 14.81 6.02
CA PHE A 52 11.51 14.82 6.61
C PHE A 52 12.13 16.22 6.49
N SER A 53 12.65 16.72 7.61
CA SER A 53 13.49 17.92 7.66
C SER A 53 14.89 17.57 8.16
N GLY A 54 15.91 17.92 7.38
CA GLY A 54 17.31 17.77 7.74
C GLY A 54 18.23 18.47 6.75
N GLU A 55 19.55 18.27 6.89
CA GLU A 55 20.57 18.91 6.05
C GLU A 55 20.47 18.50 4.57
N SER A 56 19.96 17.30 4.28
CA SER A 56 19.97 16.72 2.93
C SER A 56 18.59 16.69 2.25
N ALA A 57 17.50 16.86 3.01
CA ALA A 57 16.14 16.79 2.49
C ALA A 57 15.16 17.58 3.36
N ASN A 58 14.32 18.38 2.71
CA ASN A 58 13.24 19.17 3.31
C ASN A 58 11.97 18.99 2.48
N THR A 59 11.54 17.73 2.30
CA THR A 59 10.47 17.34 1.38
C THR A 59 9.58 16.27 1.99
N MET A 60 8.33 16.23 1.52
CA MET A 60 7.47 15.06 1.74
C MET A 60 8.06 13.81 1.04
N ASN A 61 7.85 12.65 1.66
CA ASN A 61 8.28 11.33 1.18
C ASN A 61 7.13 10.32 1.31
N LEU A 62 7.01 9.41 0.34
CA LEU A 62 6.02 8.32 0.38
C LEU A 62 6.66 7.06 0.96
N PHE A 63 6.36 6.74 2.22
CA PHE A 63 6.89 5.54 2.90
C PHE A 63 5.80 4.49 3.11
N ASP A 64 4.55 4.91 3.31
CA ASP A 64 3.42 4.02 3.54
C ASP A 64 2.77 3.62 2.20
N GLN A 65 2.58 2.32 2.00
CA GLN A 65 2.23 1.72 0.71
C GLN A 65 1.23 0.58 0.86
N PHE A 66 0.35 0.40 -0.13
CA PHE A 66 -0.44 -0.81 -0.30
C PHE A 66 0.19 -1.73 -1.33
N MET A 67 0.53 -2.93 -0.86
CA MET A 67 0.95 -4.05 -1.70
C MET A 67 -0.07 -5.17 -1.52
N VAL A 68 -0.66 -5.65 -2.62
CA VAL A 68 -1.76 -6.62 -2.59
C VAL A 68 -1.36 -7.95 -3.20
N SER A 69 -2.00 -9.03 -2.72
CA SER A 69 -1.88 -10.33 -3.36
C SER A 69 -2.49 -10.30 -4.75
N ARG A 70 -2.14 -11.29 -5.58
CA ARG A 70 -2.75 -11.44 -6.89
C ARG A 70 -4.27 -11.62 -6.79
N GLY A 71 -4.74 -12.50 -5.92
CA GLY A 71 -6.17 -12.78 -5.78
C GLY A 71 -6.98 -11.51 -5.49
N LEU A 72 -6.46 -10.62 -4.62
CA LEU A 72 -7.09 -9.33 -4.35
C LEU A 72 -6.97 -8.34 -5.51
N PHE A 73 -5.93 -8.43 -6.34
CA PHE A 73 -5.81 -7.60 -7.54
C PHE A 73 -6.81 -8.01 -8.65
N TYR A 74 -7.00 -9.31 -8.85
CA TYR A 74 -7.87 -9.85 -9.92
C TYR A 74 -9.30 -10.16 -9.49
N GLY A 75 -9.64 -10.09 -8.20
CA GLY A 75 -11.02 -10.34 -7.75
C GLY A 75 -11.38 -11.80 -7.50
N GLU A 76 -10.40 -12.70 -7.41
CA GLU A 76 -10.60 -14.16 -7.46
C GLU A 76 -11.41 -14.74 -6.28
N SER A 77 -11.62 -13.97 -5.21
CA SER A 77 -12.37 -14.37 -4.01
C SER A 77 -13.55 -13.45 -3.68
N GLY A 78 -14.12 -12.77 -4.69
CA GLY A 78 -15.24 -11.83 -4.49
C GLY A 78 -14.84 -10.48 -3.88
N LEU A 79 -13.53 -10.21 -3.78
CA LEU A 79 -12.97 -8.94 -3.33
C LEU A 79 -11.90 -8.47 -4.30
N GLN A 80 -11.97 -7.20 -4.71
CA GLN A 80 -11.01 -6.60 -5.62
C GLN A 80 -10.50 -5.26 -5.12
N ALA A 81 -9.17 -5.11 -4.97
CA ALA A 81 -8.56 -3.81 -4.77
C ALA A 81 -8.70 -2.98 -6.05
N ARG A 82 -9.33 -1.81 -5.95
CA ARG A 82 -9.58 -0.94 -7.11
C ARG A 82 -8.26 -0.31 -7.56
N PRO A 83 -7.76 -0.59 -8.77
CA PRO A 83 -6.52 0.01 -9.26
C PRO A 83 -6.62 1.54 -9.27
N ASN A 84 -5.51 2.21 -8.96
CA ASN A 84 -5.41 3.68 -8.90
C ASN A 84 -6.36 4.36 -7.90
N SER A 85 -6.94 3.62 -6.94
CA SER A 85 -7.76 4.20 -5.87
C SER A 85 -6.96 4.59 -4.63
N MET A 86 -5.67 4.24 -4.57
CA MET A 86 -4.84 4.63 -3.45
C MET A 86 -4.68 6.15 -3.41
N GLN A 87 -4.86 6.72 -2.23
CA GLN A 87 -4.66 8.15 -1.98
C GLN A 87 -4.06 8.39 -0.59
N ILE A 88 -3.40 9.53 -0.43
CA ILE A 88 -2.98 10.04 0.88
C ILE A 88 -4.13 10.89 1.41
N PHE A 89 -4.68 10.50 2.55
CA PHE A 89 -5.74 11.24 3.21
C PHE A 89 -5.17 12.40 4.02
N THR A 90 -5.71 13.60 3.80
CA THR A 90 -5.34 14.80 4.54
C THR A 90 -6.58 15.64 4.84
N THR A 91 -6.57 16.32 5.99
CA THR A 91 -7.56 17.37 6.31
C THR A 91 -6.82 18.69 6.59
N PRO A 92 -7.51 19.85 6.50
CA PRO A 92 -6.91 21.14 6.83
C PRO A 92 -6.33 21.22 8.25
N GLU A 93 -6.86 20.44 9.20
CA GLU A 93 -6.37 20.39 10.58
C GLU A 93 -5.09 19.57 10.71
N MET A 94 -4.97 18.48 9.94
CA MET A 94 -3.79 17.60 9.89
C MET A 94 -2.63 18.24 9.14
N ALA A 95 -2.93 19.00 8.08
CA ALA A 95 -1.96 19.60 7.17
C ALA A 95 -2.14 21.13 7.08
N PRO A 96 -2.04 21.87 8.20
CA PRO A 96 -2.37 23.29 8.19
C PRO A 96 -1.38 24.12 7.38
N GLY A 97 -1.90 25.18 6.74
CA GLY A 97 -1.11 26.19 6.04
C GLY A 97 -0.67 25.80 4.62
N ASN A 98 0.00 26.72 3.94
CA ASN A 98 0.26 26.62 2.50
C ASN A 98 1.17 25.46 2.09
N LYS A 99 1.98 24.96 3.02
CA LYS A 99 2.94 23.87 2.77
C LYS A 99 2.32 22.48 2.92
N GLN A 100 1.10 22.36 3.45
CA GLN A 100 0.37 21.09 3.57
C GLN A 100 1.17 19.96 4.24
N ARG A 101 1.91 20.29 5.32
CA ARG A 101 2.78 19.35 6.06
C ARG A 101 2.09 18.82 7.31
N PRO A 102 2.38 17.58 7.76
CA PRO A 102 1.78 17.03 8.96
C PRO A 102 2.02 17.92 10.19
N LYS A 103 0.95 18.20 10.94
CA LYS A 103 1.01 18.80 12.27
C LYS A 103 1.25 17.71 13.30
N ALA A 104 2.51 17.58 13.72
CA ALA A 104 2.92 16.59 14.70
C ALA A 104 2.14 16.68 16.03
N PHE A 105 1.94 15.52 16.64
CA PHE A 105 1.35 15.37 17.95
C PHE A 105 2.24 15.98 19.03
N ASP A 106 1.65 16.85 19.84
CA ASP A 106 2.28 17.44 21.01
C ASP A 106 1.92 16.63 22.27
N LYS A 107 2.94 16.04 22.89
CA LYS A 107 2.81 15.21 24.10
C LYS A 107 2.34 16.00 25.33
N GLN A 108 2.62 17.30 25.41
CA GLN A 108 2.24 18.13 26.54
C GLN A 108 0.75 18.48 26.48
N THR A 109 0.31 18.98 25.33
CA THR A 109 -1.10 19.37 25.14
C THR A 109 -2.02 18.20 24.79
N ARG A 110 -1.43 17.04 24.43
CA ARG A 110 -2.12 15.84 23.94
C ARG A 110 -2.99 16.11 22.71
N LYS A 111 -2.55 17.05 21.86
CA LYS A 111 -3.25 17.47 20.65
C LYS A 111 -2.34 17.33 19.43
N GLY A 112 -2.95 17.21 18.26
CA GLY A 112 -2.24 17.02 16.99
C GLY A 112 -2.46 15.62 16.45
N PHE A 113 -1.66 15.25 15.46
CA PHE A 113 -1.85 14.03 14.66
C PHE A 113 -0.53 13.26 14.55
N SER A 114 -0.59 12.05 13.99
CA SER A 114 0.64 11.37 13.57
C SER A 114 1.42 12.25 12.58
N ASP A 115 2.74 12.14 12.63
CA ASP A 115 3.67 12.65 11.64
C ASP A 115 3.57 11.94 10.28
N HIS A 116 2.86 10.80 10.22
CA HIS A 116 2.44 10.14 9.00
C HIS A 116 0.97 10.47 8.68
N PHE A 117 0.72 10.86 7.43
CA PHE A 117 -0.62 10.93 6.87
C PHE A 117 -1.16 9.52 6.61
N PRO A 118 -2.45 9.26 6.88
CA PRO A 118 -3.08 8.00 6.50
C PRO A 118 -3.07 7.81 4.98
N VAL A 119 -3.00 6.55 4.56
CA VAL A 119 -3.26 6.15 3.17
C VAL A 119 -4.55 5.34 3.10
N GLU A 120 -5.33 5.57 2.07
CA GLU A 120 -6.60 4.91 1.83
C GLU A 120 -6.56 4.19 0.50
N MET A 121 -7.32 3.10 0.37
CA MET A 121 -7.53 2.36 -0.88
C MET A 121 -8.93 1.76 -0.86
N ILE A 122 -9.58 1.71 -2.02
CA ILE A 122 -10.92 1.11 -2.15
C ILE A 122 -10.78 -0.38 -2.44
N ILE A 123 -11.58 -1.18 -1.74
CA ILE A 123 -11.79 -2.61 -2.03
C ILE A 123 -13.27 -2.78 -2.41
N ASP A 124 -13.50 -3.31 -3.59
CA ASP A 124 -14.83 -3.64 -4.12
C ASP A 124 -15.22 -5.06 -3.70
N VAL A 125 -16.50 -5.25 -3.41
CA VAL A 125 -17.13 -6.57 -3.29
C VAL A 125 -17.73 -6.92 -4.65
N LEU A 126 -17.37 -8.08 -5.19
CA LEU A 126 -17.77 -8.55 -6.53
C LEU A 126 -18.94 -9.54 -6.49
#